data_AF-A0A0N4UTZ6-F1
#
_entry.id   AF-A0A0N4UTZ6-F1
#
_cell.length_a   1.000
_cell.length_b   1.000
_cell.length_c   1.000
_cell.angle_alpha   90.00
_cell.angle_beta   90.00
_cell.angle_gamma   90.00
#
_symmetry.space_group_name_H-M   'P 1'
#
loop_
_entity.id
_entity.type
_entity.pdbx_description
1 polymer ?
#
loop_
_entity_poly.entity_id
_entity_poly.type
_entity_poly.pdbx_seq_one_letter_code
_entity_poly.pdbx_strand_id
1 'polypeptide(L)'
;MMLALGMFVFMRQTLPHQTMQRESDYRWPSNSRIGKRDAYQFLGVGEENMTLAGVLYPELTGGKLTMTTLRLMADEGRAWPLLDGTGMIYGMYVISRVSETGSIFFADGTPRKIDFTLSLTRVDESLAALYGDIGKQAESLIGSTLTPDYMLMLDSRDITGNISDRLMSMTLTDNRGFEADQLDIELNDADGQVGLPVRGAVLTVYIGWKGFALVCKGKFTVDEVEHRGAPDVVTIRARSADFRGTLNSRREGSWHDTTLGAIVEAIASRNRLEASVAPSLAGIKIPHIDQSQESDAKFLTRLAERNGGEVSVKMGKLLFLKAGQG
;
A
#
# COMPACT_ATOMS: atom_id res chain seq x y z
N MET A 1 6.32 -4.54 -2.73
CA MET A 1 7.53 -3.73 -2.98
C MET A 1 8.47 -4.53 -3.88
N MET A 2 9.05 -3.92 -4.91
CA MET A 2 9.92 -4.64 -5.87
C MET A 2 11.40 -4.44 -5.56
N LEU A 3 11.80 -3.20 -5.26
CA LEU A 3 13.18 -2.80 -4.94
C LEU A 3 13.11 -1.52 -4.08
N ALA A 4 14.15 -1.22 -3.31
CA ALA A 4 14.34 0.06 -2.65
C ALA A 4 15.78 0.54 -2.83
N LEU A 5 15.93 1.84 -3.14
CA LEU A 5 17.21 2.56 -3.16
C LEU A 5 17.12 3.65 -2.08
N GLY A 6 17.78 3.44 -0.95
CA GLY A 6 17.56 4.26 0.24
C GLY A 6 16.11 4.22 0.67
N MET A 7 15.51 5.41 0.82
CA MET A 7 14.08 5.56 1.18
C MET A 7 13.15 5.47 -0.04
N PHE A 8 13.70 5.42 -1.24
CA PHE A 8 12.91 5.40 -2.47
C PHE A 8 12.49 3.97 -2.83
N VAL A 9 11.17 3.72 -2.86
CA VAL A 9 10.60 2.39 -3.10
C VAL A 9 10.06 2.25 -4.52
N PHE A 10 10.59 1.27 -5.24
CA PHE A 10 10.12 0.84 -6.54
C PHE A 10 8.92 -0.10 -6.35
N MET A 11 7.76 0.31 -6.84
CA MET A 11 6.52 -0.47 -6.77
C MET A 11 5.64 -0.20 -8.00
N ARG A 12 4.67 -1.10 -8.26
CA ARG A 12 3.79 -1.07 -9.44
C ARG A 12 3.06 0.26 -9.64
N GLN A 13 2.81 1.02 -8.57
CA GLN A 13 2.09 2.29 -8.58
C GLN A 13 3.00 3.52 -8.65
N THR A 14 4.34 3.39 -8.60
CA THR A 14 5.28 4.54 -8.57
C THR A 14 6.39 4.51 -9.61
N LEU A 15 7.19 3.44 -9.64
CA LEU A 15 8.31 3.29 -10.56
C LEU A 15 8.63 1.81 -10.76
N PRO A 16 7.78 1.06 -11.48
CA PRO A 16 8.07 -0.34 -11.76
C PRO A 16 9.25 -0.44 -12.74
N HIS A 17 10.37 -0.99 -12.29
CA HIS A 17 11.39 -1.48 -13.22
C HIS A 17 10.89 -2.80 -13.83
N GLN A 18 11.09 -2.97 -15.14
CA GLN A 18 10.69 -4.18 -15.86
C GLN A 18 11.89 -5.09 -16.14
N THR A 19 13.08 -4.51 -16.23
CA THR A 19 14.32 -5.26 -16.34
C THR A 19 15.31 -4.78 -15.28
N MET A 20 16.07 -5.73 -14.75
CA MET A 20 17.15 -5.52 -13.80
C MET A 20 18.34 -6.33 -14.30
N GLN A 21 19.43 -5.64 -14.63
CA GLN A 21 20.68 -6.24 -15.08
C GLN A 21 21.79 -5.86 -14.10
N ARG A 22 22.53 -6.86 -13.65
CA ARG A 22 23.64 -6.71 -12.70
C ARG A 22 24.91 -7.26 -13.35
N GLU A 23 25.95 -6.45 -13.38
CA GLU A 23 27.26 -6.80 -13.90
C GLU A 23 28.30 -6.59 -12.81
N SER A 24 29.18 -7.57 -12.63
CA SER A 24 30.22 -7.54 -11.61
C SER A 24 31.53 -7.97 -12.23
N ASP A 25 32.50 -7.07 -12.22
CA ASP A 25 33.83 -7.39 -12.69
C ASP A 25 34.65 -8.05 -11.59
N TYR A 26 35.57 -8.94 -11.97
CA TYR A 26 36.50 -9.59 -11.05
C TYR A 26 37.91 -9.47 -11.60
N ARG A 27 38.84 -8.93 -10.81
CA ARG A 27 40.20 -8.65 -11.28
C ARG A 27 41.08 -9.88 -11.16
N TRP A 28 41.41 -10.46 -12.32
CA TRP A 28 42.29 -11.61 -12.46
C TRP A 28 43.45 -11.32 -13.43
N PRO A 29 44.42 -10.47 -13.06
CA PRO A 29 45.63 -10.32 -13.85
C PRO A 29 46.37 -11.66 -14.01
N SER A 30 46.84 -11.93 -15.22
CA SER A 30 47.66 -13.08 -15.54
C SER A 30 49.13 -12.71 -15.61
N ASN A 31 50.00 -13.67 -15.33
CA ASN A 31 51.43 -13.56 -15.50
C ASN A 31 51.95 -14.81 -16.22
N SER A 32 52.59 -14.60 -17.37
CA SER A 32 53.02 -15.69 -18.24
C SER A 32 54.21 -16.43 -17.63
N ARG A 33 54.20 -17.77 -17.77
CA ARG A 33 55.26 -18.64 -17.22
C ARG A 33 55.85 -19.52 -18.32
N ILE A 34 57.16 -19.51 -18.47
CA ILE A 34 57.85 -20.30 -19.50
C ILE A 34 57.54 -21.79 -19.30
N GLY A 35 56.98 -22.42 -20.33
CA GLY A 35 56.66 -23.86 -20.36
C GLY A 35 55.49 -24.29 -19.47
N LYS A 36 54.75 -23.35 -18.87
CA LYS A 36 53.58 -23.62 -18.01
C LYS A 36 52.41 -22.74 -18.41
N ARG A 37 51.21 -23.07 -17.92
CA ARG A 37 50.04 -22.18 -18.03
C ARG A 37 50.28 -20.91 -17.20
N ASP A 38 49.69 -19.81 -17.65
CA ASP A 38 49.74 -18.52 -16.95
C ASP A 38 49.28 -18.65 -15.50
N ALA A 39 49.94 -17.90 -14.61
CA ALA A 39 49.50 -17.76 -13.23
C ALA A 39 48.50 -16.60 -13.16
N TYR A 40 47.32 -16.85 -12.61
CA TYR A 40 46.32 -15.82 -12.37
C TYR A 40 46.31 -15.45 -10.89
N GLN A 41 46.34 -14.15 -10.59
CA GLN A 41 46.23 -13.65 -9.22
C GLN A 41 44.87 -12.98 -9.04
N PHE A 42 44.12 -13.38 -8.02
CA PHE A 42 42.88 -12.68 -7.68
C PHE A 42 43.21 -11.42 -6.88
N LEU A 43 42.94 -10.25 -7.47
CA LEU A 43 43.15 -8.96 -6.81
C LEU A 43 41.89 -8.41 -6.12
N GLY A 44 40.75 -9.11 -6.24
CA GLY A 44 39.49 -8.73 -5.63
C GLY A 44 38.38 -8.45 -6.64
N VAL A 45 37.25 -8.01 -6.10
CA VAL A 45 36.08 -7.61 -6.88
C VAL A 45 36.38 -6.27 -7.56
N GLY A 46 36.05 -6.18 -8.85
CA GLY A 46 36.16 -4.98 -9.66
C GLY A 46 34.93 -4.09 -9.50
N GLU A 47 34.64 -3.29 -10.53
CA GLU A 47 33.46 -2.43 -10.51
C GLU A 47 32.19 -3.28 -10.60
N GLU A 48 31.16 -2.87 -9.87
CA GLU A 48 29.86 -3.52 -9.92
C GLU A 48 28.81 -2.50 -10.33
N ASN A 49 28.19 -2.77 -11.49
CA ASN A 49 27.23 -1.88 -12.10
C ASN A 49 25.87 -2.55 -12.17
N MET A 50 24.82 -1.76 -11.96
CA MET A 50 23.45 -2.23 -12.02
C MET A 50 22.60 -1.27 -12.82
N THR A 51 21.89 -1.83 -13.79
CA THR A 51 21.00 -1.08 -14.67
C THR A 51 19.57 -1.51 -14.41
N LEU A 52 18.74 -0.54 -14.05
CA LEU A 52 17.30 -0.70 -13.90
C LEU A 52 16.63 0.03 -15.04
N ALA A 53 15.81 -0.66 -15.82
CA ALA A 53 15.04 -0.03 -16.87
C ALA A 53 13.55 -0.34 -16.73
N GLY A 54 12.74 0.62 -17.12
CA GLY A 54 11.30 0.47 -17.10
C GLY A 54 10.56 1.56 -17.86
N VAL A 55 9.25 1.39 -17.90
CA VAL A 55 8.30 2.29 -18.54
C VAL A 55 7.33 2.84 -17.50
N LEU A 56 7.16 4.15 -17.51
CA LEU A 56 6.20 4.88 -16.70
C LEU A 56 5.07 5.44 -17.56
N TYR A 57 3.86 5.32 -17.03
CA TYR A 57 2.68 5.99 -17.54
C TYR A 57 2.23 6.99 -16.47
N PRO A 58 2.47 8.31 -16.64
CA PRO A 58 2.20 9.30 -15.59
C PRO A 58 0.77 9.28 -15.04
N GLU A 59 -0.22 8.90 -15.85
CA GLU A 59 -1.63 8.79 -15.43
C GLU A 59 -1.93 7.55 -14.56
N LEU A 60 -1.04 6.55 -14.53
CA LEU A 60 -1.31 5.23 -13.93
C LEU A 60 -0.32 4.84 -12.84
N THR A 61 0.97 5.14 -13.02
CA THR A 61 2.05 4.56 -12.22
C THR A 61 2.96 5.62 -11.61
N GLY A 62 2.55 6.88 -11.54
CA GLY A 62 3.44 7.98 -11.15
C GLY A 62 4.31 8.46 -12.30
N GLY A 63 4.52 9.78 -12.37
CA GLY A 63 5.12 10.46 -13.52
C GLY A 63 6.35 11.29 -13.16
N LYS A 64 6.41 12.51 -13.72
CA LYS A 64 7.54 13.44 -13.67
C LYS A 64 8.12 13.67 -12.26
N LEU A 65 7.27 13.76 -11.24
CA LEU A 65 7.68 13.95 -9.84
C LEU A 65 8.61 12.84 -9.36
N THR A 66 8.34 11.59 -9.74
CA THR A 66 9.16 10.44 -9.36
C THR A 66 10.56 10.51 -9.98
N MET A 67 10.64 10.89 -11.25
CA MET A 67 11.92 11.10 -11.94
C MET A 67 12.68 12.31 -11.40
N THR A 68 11.98 13.37 -10.99
CA THR A 68 12.57 14.52 -10.31
C THR A 68 13.17 14.11 -8.96
N THR A 69 12.48 13.26 -8.17
CA THR A 69 13.02 12.74 -6.92
C THR A 69 14.28 11.91 -7.14
N LEU A 70 14.31 11.02 -8.14
CA LEU A 70 15.50 10.25 -8.46
C LEU A 70 16.68 11.12 -8.90
N ARG A 71 16.42 12.20 -9.65
CA ARG A 71 17.46 13.19 -9.99
C ARG A 71 17.95 13.92 -8.75
N LEU A 72 17.06 14.34 -7.86
CA LEU A 72 17.44 15.01 -6.61
C LEU A 72 18.33 14.10 -5.74
N MET A 73 17.99 12.81 -5.64
CA MET A 73 18.82 11.82 -4.94
C MET A 73 20.18 11.61 -5.59
N ALA A 74 20.28 11.74 -6.92
CA ALA A 74 21.54 11.70 -7.63
C ALA A 74 22.36 12.98 -7.38
N ASP A 75 21.70 14.14 -7.39
CA ASP A 75 22.30 15.46 -7.15
C ASP A 75 22.82 15.62 -5.72
N GLU A 76 22.24 14.90 -4.75
CA GLU A 76 22.76 14.82 -3.38
C GLU A 76 24.15 14.15 -3.31
N GLY A 77 24.55 13.38 -4.34
CA GLY A 77 25.85 12.73 -4.41
C GLY A 77 26.11 11.67 -3.33
N ARG A 78 25.04 11.21 -2.66
CA ARG A 78 25.12 10.24 -1.58
C ARG A 78 25.00 8.81 -2.10
N ALA A 79 25.67 7.90 -1.40
CA ALA A 79 25.48 6.47 -1.61
C ALA A 79 24.24 5.99 -0.85
N TRP A 80 23.41 5.20 -1.52
CA TRP A 80 22.13 4.71 -1.00
C TRP A 80 22.15 3.19 -0.87
N PRO A 81 21.61 2.62 0.21
CA PRO A 81 21.51 1.17 0.32
C PRO A 81 20.51 0.65 -0.71
N LEU A 82 20.87 -0.40 -1.44
CA LEU A 82 19.98 -1.06 -2.39
C LEU A 82 19.52 -2.41 -1.87
N LEU A 83 18.20 -2.61 -1.83
CA LEU A 83 17.56 -3.83 -1.33
C LEU A 83 16.46 -4.29 -2.28
N ASP A 84 16.29 -5.59 -2.46
CA ASP A 84 15.13 -6.14 -3.18
C ASP A 84 13.89 -6.31 -2.29
N GLY A 85 12.76 -6.62 -2.92
CA GLY A 85 11.51 -6.96 -2.22
C GLY A 85 11.54 -8.30 -1.48
N THR A 86 12.61 -9.10 -1.60
CA THR A 86 12.79 -10.38 -0.87
C THR A 86 13.61 -10.21 0.41
N GLY A 87 14.22 -9.04 0.61
CA GLY A 87 15.06 -8.69 1.77
C GLY A 87 16.57 -8.86 1.52
N MET A 88 16.99 -9.17 0.29
CA MET A 88 18.41 -9.24 -0.07
C MET A 88 19.00 -7.84 -0.21
N ILE A 89 20.10 -7.59 0.51
CA ILE A 89 20.86 -6.34 0.45
C ILE A 89 21.98 -6.48 -0.57
N TYR A 90 21.99 -5.63 -1.59
CA TYR A 90 23.02 -5.67 -2.64
C TYR A 90 24.27 -4.87 -2.28
N GLY A 91 24.13 -3.77 -1.54
CA GLY A 91 25.24 -2.90 -1.17
C GLY A 91 24.85 -1.42 -1.16
N MET A 92 25.86 -0.54 -1.11
CA MET A 92 25.68 0.90 -1.28
C MET A 92 25.90 1.27 -2.73
N TYR A 93 24.93 1.93 -3.34
CA TYR A 93 24.98 2.35 -4.73
C TYR A 93 24.84 3.87 -4.84
N VAL A 94 25.62 4.46 -5.73
CA VAL A 94 25.41 5.82 -6.21
C VAL A 94 24.67 5.78 -7.54
N ILE A 95 23.84 6.79 -7.79
CA ILE A 95 23.19 6.95 -9.09
C ILE A 95 24.22 7.58 -10.02
N SER A 96 24.77 6.78 -10.94
CA SER A 96 25.76 7.26 -11.92
C SER A 96 25.11 7.90 -13.14
N ARG A 97 23.89 7.47 -13.49
CA ARG A 97 23.14 8.05 -14.61
C ARG A 97 21.63 7.87 -14.46
N VAL A 98 20.89 8.94 -14.72
CA VAL A 98 19.44 8.92 -14.94
C VAL A 98 19.16 9.32 -16.38
N SER A 99 18.52 8.44 -17.16
CA SER A 99 18.09 8.72 -18.53
C SER A 99 16.59 8.53 -18.64
N GLU A 100 15.92 9.45 -19.32
CA GLU A 100 14.49 9.36 -19.62
C GLU A 100 14.22 9.74 -21.07
N THR A 101 13.31 9.00 -21.70
CA THR A 101 12.87 9.24 -23.07
C THR A 101 11.35 9.31 -23.07
N GLY A 102 10.80 10.49 -23.33
CA GLY A 102 9.36 10.69 -23.48
C GLY A 102 8.89 10.27 -24.88
N SER A 103 7.81 9.51 -24.94
CA SER A 103 7.11 9.16 -26.17
C SER A 103 5.60 9.29 -25.98
N ILE A 104 4.88 9.52 -27.08
CA ILE A 104 3.43 9.80 -27.10
C ILE A 104 3.10 11.02 -26.25
N PHE A 105 2.88 12.18 -26.86
CA PHE A 105 2.68 13.42 -26.10
C PHE A 105 1.19 13.79 -26.02
N PHE A 106 0.80 14.39 -24.90
CA PHE A 106 -0.45 15.13 -24.80
C PHE A 106 -0.37 16.44 -25.60
N ALA A 107 -1.52 17.10 -25.80
CA ALA A 107 -1.59 18.37 -26.50
C ALA A 107 -0.77 19.50 -25.82
N ASP A 108 -0.50 19.37 -24.52
CA ASP A 108 0.35 20.27 -23.73
C ASP A 108 1.86 19.95 -23.83
N GLY A 109 2.25 18.94 -24.62
CA GLY A 109 3.62 18.51 -24.80
C GLY A 109 4.17 17.60 -23.70
N THR A 110 3.36 17.20 -22.71
CA THR A 110 3.79 16.26 -21.68
C THR A 110 3.75 14.81 -22.19
N PRO A 111 4.78 13.99 -21.92
CA PRO A 111 4.82 12.60 -22.39
C PRO A 111 3.86 11.70 -21.61
N ARG A 112 3.04 10.92 -22.33
CA ARG A 112 2.14 9.88 -21.83
C ARG A 112 2.88 8.58 -21.50
N LYS A 113 3.99 8.34 -22.18
CA LYS A 113 4.88 7.20 -21.95
C LYS A 113 6.30 7.71 -21.72
N ILE A 114 6.93 7.29 -20.64
CA ILE A 114 8.32 7.65 -20.31
C ILE A 114 9.10 6.35 -20.15
N ASP A 115 10.05 6.11 -21.03
CA ASP A 115 11.02 5.02 -20.90
C ASP A 115 12.19 5.56 -20.06
N PHE A 116 12.50 4.92 -18.93
CA PHE A 116 13.61 5.32 -18.07
C PHE A 116 14.68 4.24 -17.98
N THR A 117 15.92 4.70 -17.83
CA THR A 117 17.07 3.87 -17.52
C THR A 117 17.85 4.52 -16.38
N LEU A 118 18.04 3.77 -15.30
CA LEU A 118 18.82 4.15 -14.14
C LEU A 118 20.08 3.28 -14.10
N SER A 119 21.25 3.90 -14.12
CA SER A 119 22.52 3.23 -13.91
C SER A 119 23.02 3.53 -12.50
N LEU A 120 23.38 2.47 -11.79
CA LEU A 120 23.85 2.46 -10.42
C LEU A 120 25.24 1.85 -10.38
N THR A 121 26.14 2.46 -9.63
CA THR A 121 27.50 1.94 -9.42
C THR A 121 27.70 1.67 -7.93
N ARG A 122 28.17 0.47 -7.60
CA ARG A 122 28.42 0.08 -6.21
C ARG A 122 29.67 0.77 -5.67
N VAL A 123 29.61 1.26 -4.44
CA VAL A 123 30.70 2.05 -3.83
C VAL A 123 31.19 1.53 -2.48
N ASP A 124 30.53 0.54 -1.87
CA ASP A 124 30.99 -0.04 -0.60
C ASP A 124 32.17 -1.00 -0.78
N GLU A 125 33.16 -0.94 0.14
CA GLU A 125 34.30 -1.86 0.16
C GLU A 125 33.90 -3.30 0.51
N SER A 126 32.89 -3.45 1.38
CA SER A 126 32.36 -4.76 1.77
C SER A 126 30.99 -4.65 2.45
N LEU A 127 30.25 -5.76 2.47
CA LEU A 127 28.98 -5.87 3.20
C LEU A 127 29.16 -5.66 4.72
N ALA A 128 30.36 -5.91 5.27
CA ALA A 128 30.66 -5.65 6.69
C ALA A 128 30.87 -4.16 6.98
N ALA A 129 31.54 -3.43 6.06
CA ALA A 129 31.66 -1.97 6.11
C ALA A 129 30.28 -1.29 5.98
N LEU A 130 29.37 -1.90 5.22
CA LEU A 130 27.97 -1.50 5.08
C LEU A 130 27.26 -1.33 6.43
N TYR A 131 27.42 -2.26 7.38
CA TYR A 131 26.76 -2.16 8.68
C TYR A 131 27.28 -0.99 9.53
N GLY A 132 28.56 -0.61 9.35
CA GLY A 132 29.16 0.55 10.02
C GLY A 132 28.71 1.88 9.41
N ASP A 133 28.67 1.98 8.09
CA ASP A 133 28.24 3.19 7.38
C ASP A 133 26.72 3.36 7.38
N ILE A 134 25.94 2.27 7.30
CA ILE A 134 24.50 2.30 7.57
C ILE A 134 24.27 2.74 9.00
N GLY A 135 25.08 2.33 9.99
CA GLY A 135 24.96 2.82 11.36
C GLY A 135 25.08 4.34 11.45
N LYS A 136 26.09 4.93 10.78
CA LYS A 136 26.33 6.39 10.77
C LYS A 136 25.35 7.16 9.88
N GLN A 137 24.98 6.62 8.73
CA GLN A 137 23.94 7.17 7.87
C GLN A 137 22.58 7.06 8.53
N ALA A 138 22.31 5.95 9.23
CA ALA A 138 21.16 5.81 10.10
C ALA A 138 21.25 6.85 11.21
N GLU A 139 22.35 7.06 11.93
CA GLU A 139 22.44 8.14 12.95
C GLU A 139 22.15 9.55 12.37
N SER A 140 22.64 9.84 11.16
CA SER A 140 22.34 11.07 10.40
C SER A 140 20.87 11.15 9.95
N LEU A 141 20.28 10.01 9.55
CA LEU A 141 18.87 9.85 9.19
C LEU A 141 17.95 9.58 10.39
N ILE A 142 18.47 9.32 11.58
CA ILE A 142 17.76 9.04 12.85
C ILE A 142 17.46 10.38 13.52
N GLY A 143 18.19 11.45 13.16
CA GLY A 143 17.69 12.82 13.27
C GLY A 143 16.42 13.07 12.43
N SER A 144 16.14 12.22 11.44
CA SER A 144 14.92 12.17 10.64
C SER A 144 14.26 10.77 10.71
N THR A 145 14.11 10.23 11.92
CA THR A 145 13.38 8.96 12.12
C THR A 145 12.05 9.08 11.37
N LEU A 146 11.73 8.13 10.48
CA LEU A 146 10.41 8.00 9.85
C LEU A 146 9.39 7.88 10.99
N THR A 147 8.86 9.02 11.38
CA THR A 147 7.94 9.13 12.50
C THR A 147 6.58 8.89 11.87
N PRO A 148 5.85 7.82 12.26
CA PRO A 148 4.49 7.66 11.80
C PRO A 148 3.71 8.91 12.21
N ASP A 149 2.93 9.42 11.28
CA ASP A 149 2.13 10.62 11.48
C ASP A 149 0.69 10.29 11.09
N TYR A 150 -0.25 10.97 11.73
CA TYR A 150 -1.65 10.74 11.53
C TYR A 150 -2.40 12.06 11.61
N MET A 151 -3.57 12.08 10.98
CA MET A 151 -4.52 13.16 11.15
C MET A 151 -5.87 12.55 11.40
N LEU A 152 -6.54 13.00 12.45
CA LEU A 152 -7.87 12.55 12.83
C LEU A 152 -8.84 13.72 12.75
N MET A 153 -9.86 13.58 11.92
CA MET A 153 -10.95 14.56 11.84
C MET A 153 -12.19 14.00 12.52
N LEU A 154 -12.80 14.78 13.41
CA LEU A 154 -14.11 14.51 14.02
C LEU A 154 -15.14 15.46 13.40
N ASP A 155 -16.15 14.93 12.71
CA ASP A 155 -17.20 15.70 12.02
C ASP A 155 -16.63 16.83 11.13
N SER A 156 -15.54 16.54 10.42
CA SER A 156 -14.79 17.47 9.54
C SER A 156 -13.94 18.53 10.25
N ARG A 157 -13.83 18.49 11.58
CA ARG A 157 -12.90 19.30 12.36
C ARG A 157 -11.65 18.49 12.70
N ASP A 158 -10.47 19.02 12.41
CA ASP A 158 -9.21 18.41 12.83
C ASP A 158 -9.08 18.46 14.37
N ILE A 159 -8.87 17.28 14.98
CA ILE A 159 -8.68 17.11 16.42
C ILE A 159 -7.27 16.57 16.76
N THR A 160 -6.41 16.40 15.76
CA THR A 160 -5.09 15.73 15.90
C THR A 160 -4.25 16.34 17.01
N GLY A 161 -4.12 17.67 17.03
CA GLY A 161 -3.34 18.38 18.06
C GLY A 161 -3.94 18.31 19.48
N ASN A 162 -5.23 17.98 19.62
CA ASN A 162 -5.88 17.85 20.93
C ASN A 162 -5.63 16.47 21.56
N ILE A 163 -5.35 15.46 20.73
CA ILE A 163 -5.21 14.07 21.16
C ILE A 163 -3.79 13.54 20.98
N SER A 164 -2.89 14.28 20.31
CA SER A 164 -1.52 13.84 19.98
C SER A 164 -0.75 13.33 21.19
N ASP A 165 -0.82 14.07 22.30
CA ASP A 165 -0.08 13.76 23.52
C ASP A 165 -0.75 12.67 24.36
N ARG A 166 -1.98 12.29 23.99
CA ARG A 166 -2.81 11.30 24.68
C ARG A 166 -2.94 9.99 23.91
N LEU A 167 -2.65 9.97 22.62
CA LEU A 167 -2.80 8.78 21.78
C LEU A 167 -1.78 7.71 22.23
N MET A 168 -2.31 6.60 22.76
CA MET A 168 -1.51 5.44 23.15
C MET A 168 -1.39 4.46 21.99
N SER A 169 -2.52 4.15 21.35
CA SER A 169 -2.57 3.23 20.21
C SER A 169 -3.70 3.60 19.26
N MET A 170 -3.49 3.30 17.97
CA MET A 170 -4.51 3.37 16.93
C MET A 170 -4.39 2.12 16.07
N THR A 171 -5.46 1.34 16.00
CA THR A 171 -5.51 0.10 15.22
C THR A 171 -6.59 0.23 14.15
N LEU A 172 -6.20 -0.03 12.90
CA LEU A 172 -7.11 -0.10 11.76
C LEU A 172 -7.14 -1.53 11.23
N THR A 173 -8.33 -2.15 11.27
CA THR A 173 -8.57 -3.50 10.76
C THR A 173 -9.46 -3.42 9.52
N ASP A 174 -8.89 -3.80 8.37
CA ASP A 174 -9.59 -3.92 7.09
C ASP A 174 -10.19 -5.33 7.00
N ASN A 175 -11.52 -5.42 6.95
CA ASN A 175 -12.25 -6.69 6.94
C ASN A 175 -12.73 -7.01 5.52
N ARG A 176 -12.70 -8.30 5.15
CA ARG A 176 -13.18 -8.75 3.83
C ARG A 176 -14.67 -9.03 3.85
N GLY A 177 -15.32 -8.88 2.69
CA GLY A 177 -16.73 -9.19 2.53
C GLY A 177 -17.67 -8.05 2.95
N PHE A 178 -18.66 -8.37 3.79
CA PHE A 178 -19.62 -7.40 4.34
C PHE A 178 -19.40 -7.08 5.82
N GLU A 179 -18.19 -7.32 6.30
CA GLU A 179 -17.79 -6.88 7.63
C GLU A 179 -17.26 -5.45 7.54
N ALA A 180 -17.68 -4.60 8.48
CA ALA A 180 -17.21 -3.23 8.53
C ALA A 180 -15.76 -3.18 8.96
N ASP A 181 -14.95 -2.35 8.31
CA ASP A 181 -13.64 -2.00 8.82
C ASP A 181 -13.77 -1.40 10.22
N GLN A 182 -12.83 -1.76 11.09
CA GLN A 182 -12.83 -1.36 12.48
C GLN A 182 -11.65 -0.43 12.76
N LEU A 183 -11.94 0.65 13.47
CA LEU A 183 -10.97 1.60 14.00
C LEU A 183 -11.07 1.57 15.52
N ASP A 184 -9.98 1.19 16.17
CA ASP A 184 -9.84 1.25 17.62
C ASP A 184 -8.79 2.33 17.98
N ILE A 185 -9.15 3.21 18.90
CA ILE A 185 -8.27 4.28 19.40
C ILE A 185 -8.22 4.17 20.92
N GLU A 186 -7.02 4.12 21.48
CA GLU A 186 -6.79 4.17 22.92
C GLU A 186 -6.12 5.50 23.30
N LEU A 187 -6.75 6.22 24.22
CA LEU A 187 -6.28 7.49 24.73
C LEU A 187 -5.96 7.38 26.23
N ASN A 188 -4.87 8.01 26.63
CA ASN A 188 -4.53 8.22 28.04
C ASN A 188 -5.46 9.28 28.64
N ASP A 189 -6.20 8.89 29.69
CA ASP A 189 -7.12 9.74 30.44
C ASP A 189 -6.75 9.83 31.93
N ALA A 190 -5.46 9.69 32.28
CA ALA A 190 -4.97 9.78 33.65
C ALA A 190 -5.29 11.10 34.37
N ASP A 191 -5.66 12.16 33.64
CA ASP A 191 -6.07 13.46 34.17
C ASP A 191 -7.58 13.76 34.05
N GLY A 192 -8.35 12.82 33.48
CA GLY A 192 -9.81 12.94 33.31
C GLY A 192 -10.25 14.04 32.34
N GLN A 193 -9.38 14.52 31.45
CA GLN A 193 -9.67 15.63 30.54
C GLN A 193 -10.03 15.19 29.11
N VAL A 194 -10.10 13.88 28.82
CA VAL A 194 -10.50 13.40 27.49
C VAL A 194 -11.99 13.66 27.26
N GLY A 195 -12.30 14.56 26.31
CA GLY A 195 -13.67 14.76 25.84
C GLY A 195 -14.15 13.56 25.03
N LEU A 196 -15.12 12.81 25.57
CA LEU A 196 -15.67 11.62 24.90
C LEU A 196 -16.51 12.04 23.67
N PRO A 197 -16.23 11.49 22.47
CA PRO A 197 -17.07 11.74 21.32
C PRO A 197 -18.46 11.12 21.52
N VAL A 198 -19.49 11.77 20.96
CA VAL A 198 -20.83 11.20 20.97
C VAL A 198 -20.90 9.96 20.08
N ARG A 199 -21.65 8.94 20.51
CA ARG A 199 -21.97 7.81 19.64
C ARG A 199 -22.64 8.32 18.37
N GLY A 200 -22.21 7.83 17.22
CA GLY A 200 -22.66 8.31 15.91
C GLY A 200 -21.82 9.41 15.28
N ALA A 201 -20.86 10.01 16.00
CA ALA A 201 -19.93 10.97 15.40
C ALA A 201 -19.06 10.31 14.31
N VAL A 202 -18.68 11.06 13.29
CA VAL A 202 -17.91 10.53 12.15
C VAL A 202 -16.43 10.91 12.29
N LEU A 203 -15.58 9.91 12.40
CA LEU A 203 -14.13 10.00 12.36
C LEU A 203 -13.61 9.78 10.94
N THR A 204 -12.74 10.65 10.45
CA THR A 204 -11.97 10.42 9.23
C THR A 204 -10.49 10.30 9.58
N VAL A 205 -9.88 9.18 9.18
CA VAL A 205 -8.50 8.84 9.56
C VAL A 205 -7.58 9.01 8.36
N TYR A 206 -6.44 9.66 8.60
CA TYR A 206 -5.32 9.71 7.67
C TYR A 206 -4.08 9.19 8.39
N ILE A 207 -3.31 8.35 7.72
CA ILE A 207 -2.08 7.77 8.27
C ILE A 207 -0.99 7.93 7.21
N GLY A 208 0.23 8.24 7.65
CA GLY A 208 1.39 8.37 6.80
C GLY A 208 2.66 8.56 7.61
N TRP A 209 3.61 9.25 7.01
CA TRP A 209 4.89 9.56 7.61
C TRP A 209 5.03 11.07 7.75
N LYS A 210 5.61 11.52 8.87
CA LYS A 210 5.85 12.93 9.14
C LYS A 210 6.66 13.56 8.00
N GLY A 211 6.16 14.68 7.46
CA GLY A 211 6.78 15.37 6.31
C GLY A 211 6.33 14.88 4.94
N PHE A 212 5.45 13.87 4.87
CA PHE A 212 4.83 13.39 3.63
C PHE A 212 3.32 13.63 3.63
N ALA A 213 2.69 13.57 2.46
CA ALA A 213 1.24 13.64 2.37
C ALA A 213 0.61 12.43 3.07
N LEU A 214 -0.29 12.68 4.04
CA LEU A 214 -1.01 11.61 4.72
C LEU A 214 -2.04 10.97 3.80
N VAL A 215 -2.19 9.65 3.90
CA VAL A 215 -3.12 8.88 3.07
C VAL A 215 -4.44 8.72 3.81
N CYS A 216 -5.54 9.15 3.18
CA CYS A 216 -6.88 8.94 3.71
C CYS A 216 -7.20 7.43 3.77
N LYS A 217 -7.57 6.95 4.96
CA LYS A 217 -7.92 5.54 5.23
C LYS A 217 -9.41 5.28 5.28
N GLY A 218 -10.24 6.32 5.31
CA GLY A 218 -11.69 6.20 5.25
C GLY A 218 -12.42 6.92 6.38
N LYS A 219 -13.74 6.73 6.42
CA LYS A 219 -14.65 7.33 7.40
C LYS A 219 -15.28 6.25 8.28
N PHE A 220 -15.19 6.43 9.59
CA PHE A 220 -15.64 5.51 10.62
C PHE A 220 -16.66 6.22 11.52
N THR A 221 -17.79 5.59 11.80
CA THR A 221 -18.79 6.11 12.73
C THR A 221 -18.58 5.51 14.11
N VAL A 222 -18.42 6.36 15.13
CA VAL A 222 -18.23 5.94 16.53
C VAL A 222 -19.43 5.11 16.97
N ASP A 223 -19.16 3.93 17.49
CA ASP A 223 -20.17 3.00 17.98
C ASP A 223 -20.17 2.92 19.50
N GLU A 224 -18.97 2.80 20.06
CA GLU A 224 -18.76 2.54 21.47
C GLU A 224 -17.58 3.38 21.98
N VAL A 225 -17.74 3.86 23.21
CA VAL A 225 -16.71 4.57 23.96
C VAL A 225 -16.68 3.93 25.35
N GLU A 226 -15.59 3.24 25.66
CA GLU A 226 -15.36 2.57 26.94
C GLU A 226 -14.34 3.36 27.76
N HIS A 227 -14.51 3.32 29.08
CA HIS A 227 -13.53 3.85 30.03
C HIS A 227 -13.08 2.72 30.94
N ARG A 228 -11.77 2.51 31.04
CA ARG A 228 -11.15 1.54 31.96
C ARG A 228 -10.42 2.32 33.05
N GLY A 229 -10.54 1.89 34.30
CA GLY A 229 -9.80 2.49 35.41
C GLY A 229 -8.33 2.04 35.47
N ALA A 230 -7.51 2.76 36.25
CA ALA A 230 -6.13 2.48 36.66
C ALA A 230 -5.34 1.41 35.84
N PRO A 231 -4.50 1.82 34.86
CA PRO A 231 -4.38 3.20 34.36
C PRO A 231 -5.66 3.63 33.63
N ASP A 232 -6.05 4.90 33.80
CA ASP A 232 -7.27 5.44 33.21
C ASP A 232 -7.09 5.58 31.69
N VAL A 233 -7.87 4.79 30.94
CA VAL A 233 -7.79 4.69 29.48
C VAL A 233 -9.17 4.80 28.88
N VAL A 234 -9.31 5.64 27.85
CA VAL A 234 -10.50 5.73 27.02
C VAL A 234 -10.28 4.95 25.73
N THR A 235 -11.15 3.99 25.45
CA THR A 235 -11.16 3.23 24.20
C THR A 235 -12.34 3.67 23.35
N ILE A 236 -12.06 4.18 22.15
CA ILE A 236 -13.07 4.57 21.16
C ILE A 236 -13.08 3.50 20.07
N ARG A 237 -14.21 2.82 19.90
CA ARG A 237 -14.43 1.90 18.79
C ARG A 237 -15.34 2.53 17.74
N ALA A 238 -14.85 2.63 16.53
CA ALA A 238 -15.58 3.14 15.38
C ALA A 238 -15.57 2.10 14.25
N ARG A 239 -16.67 2.06 13.49
CA ARG A 239 -16.85 1.13 12.38
C ARG A 239 -17.12 1.90 11.11
N SER A 240 -16.61 1.44 9.96
CA SER A 240 -16.86 2.08 8.67
C SER A 240 -18.36 2.32 8.48
N ALA A 241 -18.70 3.54 8.03
CA ALA A 241 -20.07 4.06 8.09
C ALA A 241 -21.11 3.23 7.31
N ASP A 242 -20.68 2.39 6.38
CA ASP A 242 -21.55 1.89 5.32
C ASP A 242 -22.10 0.46 5.52
N PHE A 243 -22.28 0.06 6.78
CA PHE A 243 -22.91 -1.22 7.11
C PHE A 243 -24.12 -1.12 8.03
N ARG A 244 -24.48 0.08 8.51
CA ARG A 244 -25.74 0.30 9.28
C ARG A 244 -26.97 0.46 8.38
N GLY A 245 -26.92 -0.03 7.14
CA GLY A 245 -28.02 0.03 6.18
C GLY A 245 -28.89 -1.23 6.15
N THR A 246 -29.86 -1.24 5.23
CA THR A 246 -30.75 -2.39 4.95
C THR A 246 -30.00 -3.68 4.58
N LEU A 247 -28.73 -3.59 4.16
CA LEU A 247 -27.86 -4.72 3.84
C LEU A 247 -27.68 -5.71 5.01
N ASN A 248 -27.70 -5.20 6.25
CA ASN A 248 -27.54 -6.00 7.45
C ASN A 248 -28.86 -6.31 8.17
N SER A 249 -29.98 -5.82 7.64
CA SER A 249 -31.32 -6.21 8.14
C SER A 249 -31.65 -7.63 7.70
N ARG A 250 -32.09 -8.48 8.64
CA ARG A 250 -32.52 -9.85 8.33
C ARG A 250 -33.79 -9.82 7.49
N ARG A 251 -33.86 -10.72 6.50
CA ARG A 251 -35.01 -10.82 5.61
C ARG A 251 -35.37 -12.26 5.32
N GLU A 252 -36.59 -12.39 4.83
CA GLU A 252 -37.10 -13.61 4.22
C GLU A 252 -37.49 -13.30 2.77
N GLY A 253 -37.16 -14.22 1.88
CA GLY A 253 -37.49 -14.12 0.46
C GLY A 253 -37.02 -15.33 -0.30
N SER A 254 -37.59 -15.54 -1.48
CA SER A 254 -37.29 -16.70 -2.32
C SER A 254 -37.06 -16.25 -3.76
N TRP A 255 -36.02 -16.78 -4.39
CA TRP A 255 -35.63 -16.47 -5.76
C TRP A 255 -35.76 -17.73 -6.61
N HIS A 256 -36.50 -17.65 -7.71
CA HIS A 256 -36.83 -18.79 -8.56
C HIS A 256 -36.55 -18.47 -10.03
N ASP A 257 -36.06 -19.46 -10.79
CA ASP A 257 -35.72 -19.38 -12.22
C ASP A 257 -35.12 -18.03 -12.63
N THR A 258 -34.06 -17.65 -11.92
CA THR A 258 -33.38 -16.37 -12.12
C THR A 258 -31.89 -16.58 -12.35
N THR A 259 -31.15 -15.50 -12.58
CA THR A 259 -29.69 -15.54 -12.73
C THR A 259 -29.03 -14.90 -11.52
N LEU A 260 -27.79 -15.32 -11.23
CA LEU A 260 -27.00 -14.71 -10.17
C LEU A 260 -26.87 -13.19 -10.38
N GLY A 261 -26.65 -12.74 -11.63
CA GLY A 261 -26.60 -11.31 -11.96
C GLY A 261 -27.89 -10.57 -11.58
N ALA A 262 -29.05 -11.13 -11.94
CA ALA A 262 -30.35 -10.52 -11.64
C ALA A 262 -30.63 -10.44 -10.13
N ILE A 263 -30.22 -11.46 -9.36
CA ILE A 263 -30.29 -11.42 -7.90
C ILE A 263 -29.42 -10.26 -7.38
N VAL A 264 -28.15 -10.19 -7.79
CA VAL A 264 -27.23 -9.15 -7.31
C VAL A 264 -27.71 -7.74 -7.67
N GLU A 265 -28.23 -7.53 -8.89
CA GLU A 265 -28.80 -6.26 -9.33
C GLU A 265 -30.01 -5.83 -8.51
N ALA A 266 -30.93 -6.76 -8.21
CA ALA A 266 -32.09 -6.47 -7.38
C ALA A 266 -31.67 -6.10 -5.94
N ILE A 267 -30.65 -6.77 -5.40
CA ILE A 267 -30.13 -6.48 -4.06
C ILE A 267 -29.34 -5.17 -4.01
N ALA A 268 -28.58 -4.84 -5.05
CA ALA A 268 -27.88 -3.56 -5.14
C ALA A 268 -28.88 -2.40 -5.23
N SER A 269 -29.87 -2.52 -6.12
CA SER A 269 -30.91 -1.50 -6.34
C SER A 269 -31.70 -1.19 -5.07
N ARG A 270 -32.13 -2.21 -4.32
CA ARG A 270 -32.87 -2.01 -3.05
C ARG A 270 -32.03 -1.34 -1.96
N ASN A 271 -30.70 -1.50 -2.02
CA ASN A 271 -29.76 -0.88 -1.09
C ASN A 271 -29.16 0.43 -1.63
N ARG A 272 -29.67 0.96 -2.75
CA ARG A 272 -29.19 2.19 -3.42
C ARG A 272 -27.71 2.11 -3.83
N LEU A 273 -27.25 0.92 -4.21
CA LEU A 273 -25.91 0.65 -4.72
C LEU A 273 -25.97 0.34 -6.22
N GLU A 274 -24.88 0.62 -6.94
CA GLU A 274 -24.70 0.20 -8.33
C GLU A 274 -24.12 -1.23 -8.37
N ALA A 275 -24.75 -2.17 -9.08
CA ALA A 275 -24.23 -3.53 -9.21
C ALA A 275 -23.09 -3.60 -10.23
N SER A 276 -22.02 -4.31 -9.88
CA SER A 276 -20.94 -4.69 -10.80
C SER A 276 -20.66 -6.18 -10.64
N VAL A 277 -21.10 -6.97 -11.61
CA VAL A 277 -20.98 -8.44 -11.57
C VAL A 277 -20.04 -8.91 -12.66
N ALA A 278 -19.10 -9.78 -12.31
CA ALA A 278 -18.23 -10.41 -13.30
C ALA A 278 -19.06 -11.17 -14.36
N PRO A 279 -18.81 -10.97 -15.68
CA PRO A 279 -19.61 -11.58 -16.74
C PRO A 279 -19.71 -13.11 -16.65
N SER A 280 -18.64 -13.76 -16.15
CA SER A 280 -18.58 -15.20 -15.94
C SER A 280 -19.51 -15.71 -14.84
N LEU A 281 -19.88 -14.87 -13.87
CA LEU A 281 -20.77 -15.20 -12.76
C LEU A 281 -22.21 -14.75 -13.01
N ALA A 282 -22.39 -13.65 -13.76
CA ALA A 282 -23.71 -13.06 -14.01
C ALA A 282 -24.70 -14.04 -14.68
N GLY A 283 -24.20 -14.89 -15.59
CA GLY A 283 -25.02 -15.84 -16.35
C GLY A 283 -25.38 -17.15 -15.63
N ILE A 284 -24.92 -17.36 -14.39
CA ILE A 284 -25.21 -18.60 -13.65
C ILE A 284 -26.70 -18.65 -13.35
N LYS A 285 -27.37 -19.69 -13.85
CA LYS A 285 -28.78 -19.95 -13.55
C LYS A 285 -28.95 -20.47 -12.12
N ILE A 286 -29.89 -19.88 -11.40
CA ILE A 286 -30.32 -20.26 -10.06
C ILE A 286 -31.73 -20.82 -10.18
N PRO A 287 -31.92 -22.15 -10.13
CA PRO A 287 -33.25 -22.77 -10.20
C PRO A 287 -34.15 -22.32 -9.05
N HIS A 288 -33.59 -22.34 -7.84
CA HIS A 288 -34.25 -21.91 -6.61
C HIS A 288 -33.21 -21.62 -5.53
N ILE A 289 -33.39 -20.53 -4.78
CA ILE A 289 -32.63 -20.24 -3.55
C ILE A 289 -33.45 -19.35 -2.60
N ASP A 290 -33.44 -19.71 -1.32
CA ASP A 290 -34.12 -18.94 -0.28
C ASP A 290 -33.13 -18.06 0.48
N GLN A 291 -33.57 -16.85 0.81
CA GLN A 291 -33.00 -15.96 1.82
C GLN A 291 -33.81 -16.19 3.10
N SER A 292 -33.27 -16.90 4.10
CA SER A 292 -34.03 -17.33 5.29
C SER A 292 -33.47 -16.73 6.58
N GLN A 293 -34.15 -15.73 7.15
CA GLN A 293 -33.71 -15.02 8.37
C GLN A 293 -32.26 -14.53 8.31
N GLU A 294 -31.77 -14.24 7.10
CA GLU A 294 -30.40 -13.80 6.86
C GLU A 294 -30.41 -12.41 6.22
N SER A 295 -29.36 -11.65 6.48
CA SER A 295 -29.19 -10.34 5.88
C SER A 295 -28.80 -10.44 4.42
N ASP A 296 -29.01 -9.36 3.65
CA ASP A 296 -28.62 -9.30 2.24
C ASP A 296 -27.12 -9.53 2.06
N ALA A 297 -26.34 -8.97 2.98
CA ALA A 297 -24.91 -9.22 3.10
C ALA A 297 -24.61 -10.72 3.23
N LYS A 298 -25.19 -11.39 4.24
CA LYS A 298 -24.96 -12.81 4.49
C LYS A 298 -25.41 -13.70 3.32
N PHE A 299 -26.56 -13.36 2.73
CA PHE A 299 -27.09 -14.03 1.56
C PHE A 299 -26.16 -13.91 0.35
N LEU A 300 -25.66 -12.71 0.07
CA LEU A 300 -24.73 -12.45 -1.03
C LEU A 300 -23.38 -13.13 -0.81
N THR A 301 -22.84 -13.14 0.42
CA THR A 301 -21.61 -13.90 0.75
C THR A 301 -21.80 -15.38 0.45
N ARG A 302 -22.88 -15.96 0.95
CA ARG A 302 -23.21 -17.37 0.72
C ARG A 302 -23.42 -17.68 -0.77
N LEU A 303 -24.03 -16.76 -1.52
CA LEU A 303 -24.19 -16.88 -2.96
C LEU A 303 -22.85 -16.80 -3.69
N ALA A 304 -21.94 -15.94 -3.26
CA ALA A 304 -20.60 -15.79 -3.81
C ALA A 304 -19.75 -17.05 -3.58
N GLU A 305 -19.68 -17.52 -2.32
CA GLU A 305 -18.94 -18.73 -1.94
C GLU A 305 -19.40 -19.96 -2.75
N ARG A 306 -20.72 -20.16 -2.88
CA ARG A 306 -21.28 -21.30 -3.63
C ARG A 306 -20.92 -21.30 -5.12
N ASN A 307 -20.61 -20.13 -5.68
CA ASN A 307 -20.32 -19.95 -7.11
C ASN A 307 -18.85 -19.59 -7.39
N GLY A 308 -17.96 -19.70 -6.39
CA GLY A 308 -16.53 -19.39 -6.54
C GLY A 308 -16.22 -17.91 -6.76
N GLY A 309 -17.10 -17.04 -6.24
CA GLY A 309 -16.95 -15.59 -6.27
C GLY A 309 -16.64 -14.99 -4.90
N GLU A 310 -16.37 -13.69 -4.90
CA GLU A 310 -16.21 -12.84 -3.72
C GLU A 310 -17.07 -11.59 -3.92
N VAL A 311 -17.59 -11.04 -2.83
CA VAL A 311 -18.48 -9.89 -2.86
C VAL A 311 -17.99 -8.81 -1.90
N SER A 312 -18.03 -7.55 -2.33
CA SER A 312 -17.65 -6.39 -1.50
C SER A 312 -18.42 -5.15 -1.92
N VAL A 313 -18.52 -4.17 -1.03
CA VAL A 313 -19.10 -2.84 -1.34
C VAL A 313 -17.96 -1.82 -1.32
N LYS A 314 -17.72 -1.14 -2.44
CA LYS A 314 -16.70 -0.09 -2.55
C LYS A 314 -17.23 1.07 -3.39
N MET A 315 -17.01 2.30 -2.93
CA MET A 315 -17.36 3.53 -3.66
C MET A 315 -18.82 3.58 -4.15
N GLY A 316 -19.78 3.11 -3.34
CA GLY A 316 -21.21 3.06 -3.72
C GLY A 316 -21.58 1.95 -4.71
N LYS A 317 -20.64 1.03 -5.02
CA LYS A 317 -20.86 -0.12 -5.90
C LYS A 317 -20.81 -1.43 -5.12
N LEU A 318 -21.71 -2.34 -5.45
CA LEU A 318 -21.72 -3.73 -5.00
C LEU A 318 -20.96 -4.56 -6.05
N LEU A 319 -19.75 -4.96 -5.70
CA LEU A 319 -18.84 -5.70 -6.56
C LEU A 319 -19.01 -7.21 -6.30
N PHE A 320 -19.25 -7.99 -7.35
CA PHE A 320 -19.35 -9.44 -7.30
C PHE A 320 -18.36 -10.04 -8.30
N LEU A 321 -17.19 -10.43 -7.80
CA LEU A 321 -16.00 -10.77 -8.58
C LEU A 321 -15.65 -12.25 -8.44
N LYS A 322 -14.75 -12.75 -9.29
CA LYS A 322 -14.15 -14.08 -9.09
C LYS A 322 -13.12 -14.00 -7.96
N ALA A 323 -13.07 -15.03 -7.11
CA ALA A 323 -12.12 -15.08 -6.01
C ALA A 323 -10.66 -14.88 -6.50
N GLY A 324 -9.92 -13.99 -5.85
CA GLY A 324 -8.51 -13.69 -6.15
C GLY A 324 -8.24 -12.63 -7.23
N GLN A 325 -9.27 -11.89 -7.69
CA GLN A 325 -9.14 -10.77 -8.63
C GLN A 325 -9.56 -9.40 -8.03
N GLY A 326 -9.68 -9.30 -6.70
CA GLY A 326 -10.13 -8.11 -5.98
C GLY A 326 -9.02 -7.15 -5.52
#